data_AF-A0A6M3IL55-F1
#
_entry.id   AF-A0A6M3IL55-F1
#
_cell.length_a   1.000
_cell.length_b   1.000
_cell.length_c   1.000
_cell.angle_alpha   90.00
_cell.angle_beta   90.00
_cell.angle_gamma   90.00
#
_symmetry.space_group_name_H-M   'P 1'
#
loop_
_entity.id
_entity.type
_entity.pdbx_description
1 polymer ?
#
loop_
_entity_poly.entity_id
_entity_poly.type
_entity_poly.pdbx_seq_one_letter_code
_entity_poly.pdbx_strand_id
1 'polypeptide(L)'
;MKKIILFILLPLLLLAQDTRFNGWYYGASGLQLKLDINVLPYTTSAQNLGSTSLLWDTTYTNILRMISLNQPSALIETYGANIANGTALRFKAARGTYASPSAIQSGDYITGFSGFGYGTSAWSSTSRVGMFGIAAETWTNTAQGSYIAFATTLIGSTTYTERMRIADTGYLGIGSTSPERKVHAEISGSGVNNITSMLRLSRLSTGTVVAGFGTGIEFELEENDGTE
;
A
#
# COMPACT_ATOMS: atom_id res chain seq x y z
N MET A 1 -26.95 52.47 -20.84
CA MET A 1 -28.10 51.77 -20.24
C MET A 1 -28.16 50.35 -20.78
N LYS A 2 -27.89 49.35 -19.93
CA LYS A 2 -28.58 48.05 -19.83
C LYS A 2 -27.86 47.27 -18.73
N LYS A 3 -28.27 47.54 -17.49
CA LYS A 3 -28.04 46.65 -16.35
C LYS A 3 -28.81 45.35 -16.67
N ILE A 4 -28.09 44.27 -16.92
CA ILE A 4 -28.62 42.89 -16.88
C ILE A 4 -27.83 42.23 -15.75
N ILE A 5 -28.22 42.52 -14.52
CA ILE A 5 -28.99 41.64 -13.63
C ILE A 5 -28.20 40.36 -13.31
N LEU A 6 -27.41 40.46 -12.25
CA LEU A 6 -26.72 39.39 -11.53
C LEU A 6 -27.68 38.64 -10.57
N PHE A 7 -29.00 38.57 -10.84
CA PHE A 7 -29.97 38.22 -9.77
C PHE A 7 -31.12 37.28 -10.15
N ILE A 8 -31.09 36.58 -11.30
CA ILE A 8 -32.23 35.69 -11.70
C ILE A 8 -31.89 34.19 -11.68
N LEU A 9 -30.66 33.75 -11.36
CA LEU A 9 -30.38 32.31 -11.20
C LEU A 9 -30.34 31.79 -9.75
N LEU A 10 -30.47 32.66 -8.74
CA LEU A 10 -30.35 32.21 -7.35
C LEU A 10 -31.58 31.47 -6.76
N PRO A 11 -32.82 31.55 -7.29
CA PRO A 11 -33.91 30.70 -6.80
C PRO A 11 -34.24 29.48 -7.68
N LEU A 12 -33.53 29.24 -8.79
CA LEU A 12 -33.73 28.04 -9.61
C LEU A 12 -32.53 27.09 -9.60
N LEU A 13 -31.77 27.10 -8.50
CA LEU A 13 -30.74 26.10 -8.20
C LEU A 13 -31.08 25.34 -6.91
N LEU A 14 -32.36 25.01 -6.73
CA LEU A 14 -32.78 24.08 -5.67
C LEU A 14 -33.50 22.83 -6.20
N LEU A 15 -33.70 22.70 -7.52
CA LEU A 15 -34.44 21.57 -8.10
C LEU A 15 -33.89 21.05 -9.44
N ALA A 16 -32.80 21.60 -9.99
CA ALA A 16 -32.20 21.09 -11.21
C ALA A 16 -31.16 20.02 -10.87
N GLN A 17 -31.59 18.76 -10.85
CA GLN A 17 -30.71 17.60 -10.89
C GLN A 17 -29.94 17.63 -12.20
N ASP A 18 -28.62 17.70 -12.10
CA ASP A 18 -27.68 17.60 -13.23
C ASP A 18 -27.71 18.80 -14.21
N THR A 19 -26.98 19.86 -13.87
CA THR A 19 -26.74 20.99 -14.79
C THR A 19 -25.26 21.08 -15.13
N ARG A 20 -24.91 20.69 -16.36
CA ARG A 20 -23.62 21.04 -16.95
C ARG A 20 -23.70 22.48 -17.44
N PHE A 21 -22.89 23.35 -16.85
CA PHE A 21 -22.69 24.70 -17.41
C PHE A 21 -21.50 24.62 -18.37
N ASN A 22 -21.77 24.78 -19.67
CA ASN A 22 -20.77 24.89 -20.73
C ASN A 22 -21.04 26.20 -21.46
N GLY A 23 -20.17 27.19 -21.24
CA GLY A 23 -20.33 28.52 -21.79
C GLY A 23 -19.00 29.26 -21.92
N TRP A 24 -18.94 30.14 -22.91
CA TRP A 24 -17.84 31.08 -23.08
C TRP A 24 -18.10 32.32 -22.25
N TYR A 25 -17.14 32.68 -21.39
CA TYR A 25 -17.19 33.93 -20.66
C TYR A 25 -16.18 34.91 -21.26
N TYR A 26 -16.67 36.12 -21.54
CA TYR A 26 -15.89 37.20 -22.14
C TYR A 26 -15.57 38.24 -21.07
N GLY A 27 -14.28 38.36 -20.73
CA GLY A 27 -13.80 39.42 -19.85
C GLY A 27 -13.75 40.77 -20.56
N ALA A 28 -13.79 41.87 -19.79
CA ALA A 28 -13.76 43.24 -20.31
C ALA A 28 -12.49 43.57 -21.13
N SER A 29 -11.43 42.77 -21.01
CA SER A 29 -10.17 42.88 -21.77
C SER A 29 -10.10 41.96 -23.00
N GLY A 30 -11.19 41.31 -23.39
CA GLY A 30 -11.21 40.37 -24.52
C GLY A 30 -10.66 38.97 -24.20
N LEU A 31 -10.29 38.70 -22.94
CA LEU A 31 -9.88 37.37 -22.50
C LEU A 31 -11.10 36.43 -22.51
N GLN A 32 -11.00 35.33 -23.24
CA GLN A 32 -12.01 34.28 -23.27
C GLN A 32 -11.60 33.16 -22.31
N LEU A 33 -12.47 32.83 -21.36
CA LEU A 33 -12.29 31.66 -20.50
C LEU A 33 -13.43 30.69 -20.76
N LYS A 34 -13.08 29.46 -21.12
CA LYS A 34 -14.04 28.36 -21.15
C LYS A 34 -14.09 27.74 -19.76
N LEU A 35 -15.25 27.79 -19.13
CA LEU A 35 -15.49 27.17 -17.83
C LEU A 35 -16.46 26.00 -18.04
N ASP A 36 -15.92 24.79 -17.91
CA ASP A 36 -16.70 23.56 -17.86
C ASP A 36 -16.83 23.18 -16.37
N ILE A 37 -17.93 23.58 -15.72
CA ILE A 37 -18.17 23.28 -14.30
C ILE A 37 -19.22 22.16 -14.22
N ASN A 38 -18.82 21.04 -13.61
CA ASN A 38 -19.72 19.94 -13.29
C ASN A 38 -20.16 20.05 -11.83
N VAL A 39 -21.37 20.54 -11.58
CA VAL A 39 -21.93 20.61 -10.22
C VAL A 39 -22.62 19.28 -9.93
N LEU A 40 -21.88 18.38 -9.30
CA LEU A 40 -22.43 17.09 -8.85
C LEU A 40 -23.13 17.30 -7.50
N PRO A 41 -24.31 16.70 -7.28
CA PRO A 41 -24.99 16.82 -5.99
C PRO A 41 -24.13 16.21 -4.88
N TYR A 42 -24.09 16.86 -3.71
CA TYR A 42 -23.56 16.24 -2.50
C TYR A 42 -24.52 15.13 -2.07
N THR A 43 -24.31 13.93 -2.61
CA THR A 43 -24.96 12.69 -2.14
C THR A 43 -23.94 11.90 -1.34
N THR A 44 -24.35 11.36 -0.19
CA THR A 44 -23.55 10.45 0.65
C THR A 44 -23.30 9.08 0.01
N SER A 45 -23.47 8.96 -1.31
CA SER A 45 -23.28 7.75 -2.10
C SER A 45 -22.42 8.06 -3.32
N ALA A 46 -21.53 7.10 -3.64
CA ALA A 46 -20.36 7.22 -4.51
C ALA A 46 -20.59 7.99 -5.83
N GLN A 47 -19.67 8.90 -6.14
CA GLN A 47 -19.57 9.58 -7.43
C GLN A 47 -19.02 8.59 -8.45
N ASN A 48 -19.88 8.06 -9.33
CA ASN A 48 -19.45 7.28 -10.50
C ASN A 48 -18.81 8.25 -11.52
N LEU A 49 -17.49 8.40 -11.46
CA LEU A 49 -16.73 9.12 -12.48
C LEU A 49 -16.62 8.22 -13.71
N GLY A 50 -17.65 8.26 -14.55
CA GLY A 50 -17.67 7.59 -15.86
C GLY A 50 -16.51 8.09 -16.72
N SER A 51 -15.51 7.23 -16.89
CA SER A 51 -14.52 7.24 -17.97
C SER A 51 -14.01 8.61 -18.45
N THR A 52 -13.59 9.54 -17.57
CA THR A 52 -12.54 10.56 -17.83
C THR A 52 -12.06 11.21 -16.53
N SER A 53 -10.78 10.98 -16.20
CA SER A 53 -9.84 11.77 -15.38
C SER A 53 -10.33 12.44 -14.08
N LEU A 54 -9.93 11.86 -12.95
CA LEU A 54 -9.66 12.62 -11.72
C LEU A 54 -8.56 13.66 -12.03
N LEU A 55 -8.77 14.91 -11.65
CA LEU A 55 -7.93 16.06 -12.04
C LEU A 55 -6.43 15.82 -11.79
N TRP A 56 -5.65 15.85 -12.88
CA TRP A 56 -4.20 15.84 -12.88
C TRP A 56 -3.68 17.28 -12.67
N ASP A 57 -2.97 17.54 -11.57
CA ASP A 57 -2.06 18.69 -11.49
C ASP A 57 -0.66 18.26 -11.97
N THR A 58 -0.13 19.02 -12.94
CA THR A 58 1.10 18.78 -13.69
C THR A 58 2.41 19.18 -12.99
N THR A 59 2.40 19.54 -11.69
CA THR A 59 3.64 19.89 -10.95
C THR A 59 3.88 19.09 -9.64
N TYR A 60 3.11 18.03 -9.39
CA TYR A 60 3.19 17.07 -8.27
C TYR A 60 3.01 17.61 -6.83
N THR A 61 1.82 17.35 -6.25
CA THR A 61 1.63 16.65 -4.95
C THR A 61 0.20 16.11 -4.88
N ASN A 62 -0.20 15.20 -5.77
CA ASN A 62 -1.55 14.63 -5.73
C ASN A 62 -1.58 13.42 -4.80
N ILE A 63 -1.99 13.62 -3.54
CA ILE A 63 -2.36 12.52 -2.64
C ILE A 63 -3.85 12.26 -2.85
N LEU A 64 -4.19 11.10 -3.44
CA LEU A 64 -5.56 10.59 -3.33
C LEU A 64 -5.78 10.19 -1.86
N ARG A 65 -6.54 11.00 -1.12
CA ARG A 65 -6.89 10.73 0.28
C ARG A 65 -8.36 10.31 0.38
N MET A 66 -8.59 9.08 0.83
CA MET A 66 -9.91 8.59 1.21
C MET A 66 -10.09 8.75 2.71
N ILE A 67 -11.12 9.47 3.15
CA ILE A 67 -11.46 9.66 4.57
C ILE A 67 -12.85 9.08 4.80
N SER A 68 -12.98 8.23 5.82
CA SER A 68 -14.26 7.66 6.21
C SER A 68 -14.37 7.66 7.73
N LEU A 69 -15.60 7.74 8.25
CA LEU A 69 -15.91 7.47 9.64
C LEU A 69 -16.36 6.01 9.75
N ASN A 70 -15.71 5.26 10.62
CA ASN A 70 -16.04 3.88 11.00
C ASN A 70 -15.85 2.78 9.93
N GLN A 71 -15.89 3.06 8.62
CA GLN A 71 -15.78 2.04 7.56
C GLN A 71 -15.01 2.58 6.33
N PRO A 72 -13.67 2.69 6.39
CA PRO A 72 -12.89 3.00 5.19
C PRO A 72 -12.78 1.74 4.32
N SER A 73 -13.48 1.72 3.18
CA SER A 73 -13.31 0.68 2.17
C SER A 73 -13.00 1.30 0.81
N ALA A 74 -12.17 0.61 0.06
CA ALA A 74 -11.94 0.86 -1.36
C ALA A 74 -12.22 -0.45 -2.09
N LEU A 75 -13.17 -0.44 -3.02
CA LEU A 75 -13.44 -1.58 -3.89
C LEU A 75 -12.71 -1.38 -5.21
N ILE A 76 -11.93 -2.38 -5.60
CA ILE A 76 -11.32 -2.45 -6.93
C ILE A 76 -11.82 -3.77 -7.52
N GLU A 77 -12.56 -3.66 -8.62
CA GLU A 77 -13.19 -4.83 -9.25
C GLU A 77 -13.07 -4.75 -10.76
N THR A 78 -13.07 -5.92 -11.39
CA THR A 78 -13.05 -6.08 -12.84
C THR A 78 -14.09 -7.15 -13.19
N TYR A 79 -14.94 -6.85 -14.16
CA TYR A 79 -15.94 -7.78 -14.70
C TYR A 79 -15.74 -7.91 -16.22
N GLY A 80 -15.93 -9.12 -16.76
CA GLY A 80 -15.86 -9.36 -18.19
C GLY A 80 -15.77 -10.84 -18.54
N ALA A 81 -16.10 -11.20 -19.78
CA ALA A 81 -16.04 -12.59 -20.27
C ALA A 81 -14.61 -13.17 -20.33
N ASN A 82 -13.58 -12.31 -20.33
CA ASN A 82 -12.16 -12.68 -20.33
C ASN A 82 -11.37 -11.74 -19.40
N ILE A 83 -10.95 -12.22 -18.23
CA ILE A 83 -10.23 -11.44 -17.20
C ILE A 83 -8.75 -11.85 -17.06
N ALA A 84 -8.05 -12.09 -18.18
CA ALA A 84 -6.70 -12.67 -18.20
C ALA A 84 -5.63 -11.90 -17.39
N ASN A 85 -5.83 -10.59 -17.17
CA ASN A 85 -4.90 -9.75 -16.39
C ASN A 85 -5.33 -9.48 -14.94
N GLY A 86 -6.51 -9.98 -14.54
CA GLY A 86 -7.08 -9.80 -13.21
C GLY A 86 -7.26 -8.34 -12.75
N THR A 87 -7.65 -8.20 -11.50
CA THR A 87 -7.69 -6.92 -10.78
C THR A 87 -6.36 -6.71 -10.05
N ALA A 88 -5.74 -5.54 -10.15
CA ALA A 88 -4.45 -5.29 -9.50
C ALA A 88 -4.27 -3.84 -9.03
N LEU A 89 -3.54 -3.69 -7.92
CA LEU A 89 -2.85 -2.46 -7.55
C LEU A 89 -1.43 -2.52 -8.09
N ARG A 90 -1.03 -1.55 -8.91
CA ARG A 90 0.32 -1.49 -9.52
C ARG A 90 1.09 -0.30 -8.98
N PHE A 91 2.32 -0.56 -8.57
CA PHE A 91 3.23 0.44 -8.02
C PHE A 91 4.46 0.52 -8.92
N LYS A 92 4.97 1.73 -9.12
CA LYS A 92 6.21 2.00 -9.84
C LYS A 92 7.01 3.01 -9.05
N ALA A 93 8.29 2.72 -8.88
CA ALA A 93 9.24 3.65 -8.29
C ALA A 93 10.36 3.92 -9.30
N ALA A 94 10.79 5.16 -9.34
CA ALA A 94 11.98 5.61 -10.02
C ALA A 94 12.55 6.78 -9.21
N ARG A 95 13.87 6.94 -9.25
CA ARG A 95 14.49 8.19 -8.81
C ARG A 95 14.43 9.21 -9.97
N GLY A 96 14.95 10.41 -9.73
CA GLY A 96 15.00 11.48 -10.74
C GLY A 96 13.66 12.20 -10.89
N THR A 97 13.39 12.71 -12.09
CA THR A 97 12.11 13.36 -12.40
C THR A 97 11.29 12.48 -13.32
N TYR A 98 10.00 12.74 -13.45
CA TYR A 98 9.18 12.00 -14.40
C TYR A 98 9.64 12.14 -15.86
N ALA A 99 10.15 13.31 -16.22
CA ALA A 99 10.70 13.57 -17.56
C ALA A 99 12.08 12.92 -17.78
N SER A 100 12.82 12.65 -16.69
CA SER A 100 14.14 12.03 -16.72
C SER A 100 14.28 11.09 -15.52
N PRO A 101 13.64 9.90 -15.56
CA PRO A 101 13.71 8.95 -14.48
C PRO A 101 15.13 8.37 -14.38
N SER A 102 15.56 8.08 -13.17
CA SER A 102 16.81 7.40 -12.88
C SER A 102 16.58 6.12 -12.10
N ALA A 103 17.58 5.24 -12.12
CA ALA A 103 17.53 3.96 -11.45
C ALA A 103 17.26 4.12 -9.94
N ILE A 104 16.41 3.25 -9.42
CA ILE A 104 16.30 3.05 -7.98
C ILE A 104 17.57 2.38 -7.45
N GLN A 105 17.86 2.63 -6.18
CA GLN A 105 19.06 2.21 -5.47
C GLN A 105 18.69 1.24 -4.34
N SER A 106 19.69 0.49 -3.85
CA SER A 106 19.51 -0.40 -2.70
C SER A 106 18.89 0.35 -1.52
N GLY A 107 17.85 -0.23 -0.92
CA GLY A 107 17.09 0.37 0.18
C GLY A 107 15.91 1.24 -0.27
N ASP A 108 15.74 1.52 -1.57
CA ASP A 108 14.56 2.23 -2.06
C ASP A 108 13.30 1.37 -1.96
N TYR A 109 12.25 1.97 -1.39
CA TYR A 109 10.92 1.38 -1.38
C TYR A 109 10.30 1.43 -2.79
N ILE A 110 9.95 0.26 -3.33
CA ILE A 110 9.24 0.12 -4.60
C ILE A 110 7.73 0.13 -4.37
N THR A 111 7.31 -0.51 -3.28
CA THR A 111 5.91 -0.64 -2.86
C THR A 111 5.82 -0.82 -1.35
N GLY A 112 4.65 -0.52 -0.78
CA GLY A 112 4.43 -0.66 0.64
C GLY A 112 2.96 -0.64 1.05
N PHE A 113 2.64 -1.44 2.06
CA PHE A 113 1.46 -1.28 2.89
C PHE A 113 1.95 -0.92 4.29
N SER A 114 1.56 0.25 4.78
CA SER A 114 2.09 0.79 6.03
C SER A 114 1.01 1.47 6.86
N GLY A 115 1.03 1.24 8.17
CA GLY A 115 0.08 1.82 9.12
C GLY A 115 0.67 3.01 9.87
N PHE A 116 -0.06 4.13 9.88
CA PHE A 116 0.17 5.28 10.75
C PHE A 116 -0.95 5.36 11.78
N GLY A 117 -0.64 5.81 12.99
CA GLY A 117 -1.62 5.92 14.08
C GLY A 117 -1.61 7.31 14.71
N TYR A 118 -2.78 7.82 15.09
CA TYR A 118 -2.89 8.99 15.95
C TYR A 118 -2.70 8.56 17.40
N GLY A 119 -1.75 9.18 18.10
CA GLY A 119 -1.57 9.03 19.53
C GLY A 119 -2.54 9.93 20.31
N THR A 120 -2.04 10.58 21.36
CA THR A 120 -2.85 11.51 22.15
C THR A 120 -3.06 12.86 21.44
N SER A 121 -2.01 13.39 20.81
CA SER A 121 -1.99 14.76 20.25
C SER A 121 -1.36 14.87 18.87
N ALA A 122 -0.86 13.77 18.31
CA ALA A 122 -0.16 13.77 17.04
C ALA A 122 -0.22 12.41 16.35
N TRP A 123 -0.09 12.44 15.02
CA TRP A 123 0.16 11.24 14.22
C TRP A 123 1.59 10.73 14.45
N SER A 124 1.79 9.43 14.28
CA SER A 124 3.13 8.85 14.23
C SER A 124 3.94 9.46 13.08
N SER A 125 5.19 9.86 13.36
CA SER A 125 6.09 10.45 12.35
C SER A 125 6.56 9.46 11.29
N THR A 126 6.49 8.16 11.58
CA THR A 126 6.76 7.07 10.66
C THR A 126 5.67 6.00 10.82
N SER A 127 5.65 5.03 9.91
CA SER A 127 4.76 3.87 10.04
C SER A 127 5.11 3.04 11.28
N ARG A 128 4.11 2.37 11.87
CA ARG A 128 4.27 1.50 13.05
C ARG A 128 4.14 0.01 12.75
N VAL A 129 3.57 -0.31 11.60
CA VAL A 129 3.45 -1.66 11.04
C VAL A 129 3.57 -1.55 9.52
N GLY A 130 4.15 -2.55 8.86
CA GLY A 130 4.16 -2.55 7.41
C GLY A 130 4.75 -3.78 6.76
N MET A 131 4.48 -3.86 5.46
CA MET A 131 5.02 -4.82 4.49
C MET A 131 5.50 -4.04 3.28
N PHE A 132 6.74 -4.27 2.84
CA PHE A 132 7.37 -3.48 1.79
C PHE A 132 8.11 -4.33 0.77
N GLY A 133 8.05 -3.94 -0.50
CA GLY A 133 8.97 -4.40 -1.53
C GLY A 133 10.08 -3.36 -1.71
N ILE A 134 11.32 -3.79 -1.63
CA ILE A 134 12.49 -2.90 -1.52
C ILE A 134 13.57 -3.37 -2.50
N ALA A 135 14.25 -2.43 -3.17
CA ALA A 135 15.38 -2.75 -4.03
C ALA A 135 16.57 -3.27 -3.19
N ALA A 136 17.16 -4.39 -3.61
CA ALA A 136 18.33 -4.99 -2.97
C ALA A 136 19.65 -4.38 -3.48
N GLU A 137 19.63 -3.83 -4.68
CA GLU A 137 20.79 -3.29 -5.39
C GLU A 137 20.42 -2.03 -6.19
N THR A 138 21.43 -1.38 -6.79
CA THR A 138 21.14 -0.35 -7.80
C THR A 138 20.67 -1.02 -9.07
N TRP A 139 19.46 -0.68 -9.50
CA TRP A 139 18.88 -1.33 -10.67
C TRP A 139 19.55 -0.88 -11.97
N THR A 140 19.73 -1.85 -12.86
CA THR A 140 20.11 -1.64 -14.26
C THR A 140 19.08 -2.32 -15.16
N ASN A 141 19.30 -2.31 -16.47
CA ASN A 141 18.44 -3.05 -17.40
C ASN A 141 18.55 -4.58 -17.22
N THR A 142 19.58 -5.08 -16.53
CA THR A 142 19.85 -6.52 -16.37
C THR A 142 19.98 -6.97 -14.91
N ALA A 143 19.94 -6.05 -13.95
CA ALA A 143 20.05 -6.34 -12.52
C ALA A 143 18.96 -5.58 -11.77
N GLN A 144 18.02 -6.30 -11.16
CA GLN A 144 16.81 -5.75 -10.56
C GLN A 144 16.46 -6.47 -9.24
N GLY A 145 17.47 -6.91 -8.50
CA GLY A 145 17.33 -7.58 -7.22
C GLY A 145 16.44 -6.79 -6.26
N SER A 146 15.56 -7.50 -5.57
CA SER A 146 14.62 -6.93 -4.61
C SER A 146 14.27 -7.94 -3.54
N TYR A 147 13.80 -7.45 -2.40
CA TYR A 147 13.38 -8.27 -1.27
C TYR A 147 12.07 -7.75 -0.68
N ILE A 148 11.39 -8.59 0.09
CA ILE A 148 10.18 -8.22 0.84
C ILE A 148 10.52 -8.18 2.32
N ALA A 149 10.13 -7.11 3.01
CA ALA A 149 10.33 -6.94 4.44
C ALA A 149 9.01 -6.72 5.19
N PHE A 150 8.90 -7.31 6.36
CA PHE A 150 7.79 -7.15 7.30
C PHE A 150 8.32 -6.57 8.60
N ALA A 151 7.68 -5.51 9.08
CA ALA A 151 8.18 -4.76 10.22
C ALA A 151 7.08 -4.35 11.18
N THR A 152 7.42 -4.35 12.47
CA THR A 152 6.53 -4.05 13.60
C THR A 152 7.20 -3.11 14.59
N THR A 153 6.38 -2.54 15.49
CA THR A 153 6.84 -1.73 16.62
C THR A 153 6.57 -2.49 17.91
N LEU A 154 7.56 -2.55 18.82
CA LEU A 154 7.41 -3.21 20.11
C LEU A 154 6.44 -2.41 21.01
N ILE A 155 5.66 -3.10 21.86
CA ILE A 155 4.83 -2.46 22.89
C ILE A 155 5.72 -1.58 23.78
N GLY A 156 5.23 -0.36 24.06
CA GLY A 156 5.96 0.62 24.87
C GLY A 156 7.13 1.30 24.15
N SER A 157 7.27 1.10 22.83
CA SER A 157 8.32 1.72 22.02
C SER A 157 7.75 2.42 20.78
N THR A 158 8.56 3.28 20.19
CA THR A 158 8.33 3.87 18.85
C THR A 158 9.30 3.32 17.81
N THR A 159 10.19 2.40 18.21
CA THR A 159 11.21 1.81 17.34
C THR A 159 10.56 0.83 16.38
N TYR A 160 10.59 1.18 15.10
CA TYR A 160 10.16 0.34 14.00
C TYR A 160 11.28 -0.61 13.60
N THR A 161 11.00 -1.91 13.55
CA THR A 161 12.04 -2.93 13.31
C THR A 161 11.55 -3.98 12.34
N GLU A 162 12.40 -4.35 11.39
CA GLU A 162 12.20 -5.51 10.53
C GLU A 162 12.20 -6.79 11.37
N ARG A 163 11.16 -7.61 11.19
CA ARG A 163 10.98 -8.88 11.92
C ARG A 163 11.15 -10.08 11.02
N MET A 164 10.78 -9.95 9.75
CA MET A 164 10.83 -11.02 8.77
C MET A 164 11.17 -10.46 7.39
N ARG A 165 11.93 -11.22 6.60
CA ARG A 165 12.32 -10.86 5.24
C ARG A 165 12.29 -12.08 4.33
N ILE A 166 11.86 -11.90 3.09
CA ILE A 166 12.21 -12.79 1.98
C ILE A 166 13.29 -12.06 1.18
N ALA A 167 14.53 -12.53 1.26
CA ALA A 167 15.69 -11.89 0.62
C ALA A 167 15.63 -12.02 -0.91
N ASP A 168 16.52 -11.31 -1.62
CA ASP A 168 16.65 -11.42 -3.08
C ASP A 168 17.02 -12.84 -3.54
N THR A 169 17.67 -13.62 -2.67
CA THR A 169 17.95 -15.04 -2.86
C THR A 169 16.73 -15.95 -2.69
N GLY A 170 15.58 -15.41 -2.27
CA GLY A 170 14.37 -16.16 -1.95
C GLY A 170 14.36 -16.77 -0.54
N TYR A 171 15.39 -16.51 0.28
CA TYR A 171 15.49 -17.06 1.63
C TYR A 171 14.65 -16.26 2.65
N LEU A 172 13.98 -16.99 3.53
CA LEU A 172 13.17 -16.44 4.61
C LEU A 172 14.04 -16.20 5.85
N GLY A 173 14.28 -14.93 6.20
CA GLY A 173 14.85 -14.51 7.47
C GLY A 173 13.76 -14.18 8.49
N ILE A 174 13.90 -14.67 9.72
CA ILE A 174 13.09 -14.26 10.89
C ILE A 174 14.06 -13.72 11.93
N GLY A 175 14.04 -12.42 12.17
CA GLY A 175 15.02 -11.74 13.04
C GLY A 175 16.41 -11.52 12.41
N SER A 176 16.62 -11.94 11.16
CA SER A 176 17.86 -11.72 10.39
C SER A 176 17.56 -11.01 9.06
N THR A 177 18.35 -9.99 8.74
CA THR A 177 18.26 -9.26 7.46
C THR A 177 19.12 -9.89 6.36
N SER A 178 19.98 -10.85 6.72
CA SER A 178 20.91 -11.56 5.83
C SER A 178 20.78 -13.07 6.01
N PRO A 179 19.64 -13.68 5.62
CA PRO A 179 19.44 -15.11 5.78
C PRO A 179 20.44 -15.92 4.95
N GLU A 180 21.09 -16.91 5.55
CA GLU A 180 22.12 -17.75 4.89
C GLU A 180 21.59 -19.12 4.42
N ARG A 181 20.33 -19.42 4.74
CA ARG A 181 19.63 -20.68 4.42
C ARG A 181 18.18 -20.37 4.05
N LYS A 182 17.50 -21.31 3.39
CA LYS A 182 16.09 -21.17 2.95
C LYS A 182 15.17 -20.62 4.05
N VAL A 183 15.36 -21.09 5.28
CA VAL A 183 14.74 -20.52 6.48
C VAL A 183 15.85 -20.27 7.50
N HIS A 184 16.05 -19.01 7.88
CA HIS A 184 17.00 -18.58 8.91
C HIS A 184 16.25 -17.78 9.98
N ALA A 185 15.90 -18.44 11.09
CA ALA A 185 15.50 -17.73 12.28
C ALA A 185 16.75 -17.36 13.08
N GLU A 186 16.81 -16.16 13.63
CA GLU A 186 17.91 -15.69 14.48
C GLU A 186 17.35 -14.77 15.57
N ILE A 187 17.97 -14.81 16.75
CA ILE A 187 17.74 -13.81 17.79
C ILE A 187 19.11 -13.28 18.20
N SER A 188 19.38 -12.02 17.86
CA SER A 188 20.58 -11.32 18.32
C SER A 188 20.27 -10.60 19.63
N GLY A 189 21.08 -10.81 20.66
CA GLY A 189 20.92 -10.18 21.97
C GLY A 189 22.19 -10.25 22.81
N SER A 190 22.31 -9.39 23.81
CA SER A 190 23.50 -9.32 24.70
C SER A 190 23.43 -10.25 25.91
N GLY A 191 22.36 -11.05 26.03
CA GLY A 191 22.16 -11.96 27.16
C GLY A 191 23.09 -13.16 27.07
N VAL A 192 24.09 -13.23 27.94
CA VAL A 192 25.12 -14.29 27.91
C VAL A 192 24.69 -15.57 28.63
N ASN A 193 23.59 -15.53 29.41
CA ASN A 193 23.13 -16.65 30.24
C ASN A 193 21.61 -16.89 30.14
N ASN A 194 21.03 -16.76 28.94
CA ASN A 194 19.61 -17.02 28.71
C ASN A 194 19.41 -18.13 27.67
N ILE A 195 18.64 -19.17 28.00
CA ILE A 195 18.12 -20.10 26.99
C ILE A 195 17.01 -19.37 26.24
N THR A 196 17.19 -19.18 24.94
CA THR A 196 16.16 -18.60 24.07
C THR A 196 15.66 -19.67 23.11
N SER A 197 14.39 -20.05 23.22
CA SER A 197 13.77 -21.01 22.31
C SER A 197 13.47 -20.36 20.97
N MET A 198 14.02 -20.91 19.88
CA MET A 198 13.79 -20.40 18.52
C MET A 198 12.55 -21.03 17.87
N LEU A 199 12.38 -22.34 18.05
CA LEU A 199 11.20 -23.08 17.63
C LEU A 199 10.52 -23.66 18.88
N ARG A 200 9.22 -23.41 19.01
CA ARG A 200 8.38 -24.08 20.00
C ARG A 200 7.28 -24.82 19.29
N LEU A 201 7.25 -26.14 19.47
CA LEU A 201 6.14 -27.00 19.08
C LEU A 201 5.41 -27.44 20.34
N SER A 202 4.10 -27.25 20.37
CA SER A 202 3.29 -27.67 21.51
C SER A 202 1.92 -28.13 21.07
N ARG A 203 1.49 -29.28 21.58
CA ARG A 203 0.13 -29.79 21.44
C ARG A 203 -0.50 -29.87 22.82
N LEU A 204 -1.64 -29.22 22.99
CA LEU A 204 -2.40 -29.18 24.23
C LEU A 204 -3.72 -29.92 24.03
N SER A 205 -4.16 -30.70 25.03
CA SER A 205 -5.49 -31.34 25.06
C SER A 205 -6.23 -30.88 26.30
N THR A 206 -7.53 -30.62 26.14
CA THR A 206 -8.47 -30.43 27.26
C THR A 206 -9.24 -31.71 27.61
N GLY A 207 -9.00 -32.82 26.91
CA GLY A 207 -9.62 -34.12 27.15
C GLY A 207 -8.61 -35.26 27.34
N THR A 208 -9.11 -36.49 27.50
CA THR A 208 -8.27 -37.70 27.65
C THR A 208 -7.43 -37.95 26.41
N VAL A 209 -6.10 -37.85 26.54
CA VAL A 209 -5.15 -38.13 25.47
C VAL A 209 -4.95 -39.64 25.30
N VAL A 210 -4.74 -40.08 24.06
CA VAL A 210 -4.47 -41.48 23.70
C VAL A 210 -3.05 -41.63 23.15
N ALA A 211 -2.62 -42.87 22.88
CA ALA A 211 -1.34 -43.15 22.23
C ALA A 211 -1.23 -42.39 20.90
N GLY A 212 -0.08 -41.76 20.65
CA GLY A 212 0.16 -40.92 19.48
C GLY A 212 -0.18 -39.43 19.67
N PHE A 213 -0.56 -38.99 20.87
CA PHE A 213 -0.80 -37.57 21.12
C PHE A 213 0.50 -36.78 21.33
N GLY A 214 0.85 -35.88 20.40
CA GLY A 214 2.03 -35.02 20.53
C GLY A 214 2.27 -34.09 19.33
N THR A 215 3.43 -33.44 19.31
CA THR A 215 3.96 -32.72 18.13
C THR A 215 5.21 -33.42 17.63
N GLY A 216 5.43 -33.46 16.32
CA GLY A 216 6.65 -33.96 15.70
C GLY A 216 7.27 -32.92 14.78
N ILE A 217 8.55 -33.13 14.47
CA ILE A 217 9.21 -32.59 13.28
C ILE A 217 9.56 -33.81 12.44
N GLU A 218 9.14 -33.79 11.19
CA GLU A 218 9.48 -34.81 10.21
C GLU A 218 10.62 -34.30 9.35
N PHE A 219 11.58 -35.17 9.10
CA PHE A 219 12.69 -34.94 8.20
C PHE A 219 12.71 -36.08 7.22
N GLU A 220 12.71 -35.75 5.93
CA GLU A 220 12.84 -36.68 4.83
C GLU A 220 14.18 -36.42 4.14
N LEU A 221 14.79 -37.47 3.62
CA LEU A 221 16.06 -37.42 2.93
C LEU A 221 15.90 -38.24 1.66
N GLU A 222 16.07 -37.60 0.51
CA GLU A 222 16.11 -38.34 -0.75
C GLU A 222 17.40 -39.17 -0.84
N GLU A 223 17.25 -40.47 -1.07
CA GLU A 223 18.36 -41.34 -1.42
C GLU A 223 18.80 -41.12 -2.88
N ASN A 224 20.02 -41.56 -3.22
CA ASN A 224 20.57 -41.43 -4.58
C ASN A 224 19.67 -42.07 -5.68
N ASP A 225 18.80 -43.02 -5.32
CA ASP A 225 17.88 -43.65 -6.25
C ASP A 225 16.53 -42.93 -6.43
N GLY A 226 16.36 -41.75 -5.79
CA GLY A 226 15.16 -40.92 -5.89
C GLY A 226 14.00 -41.37 -5.01
N THR A 227 14.27 -42.19 -3.98
CA THR A 227 13.29 -42.53 -2.94
C THR A 227 13.44 -41.62 -1.73
N GLU A 228 12.31 -41.26 -1.10
CA GLU A 228 12.22 -40.39 0.10
C GLU A 228 12.21 -41.20 1.42
#